data_AF-A0A820C1X5-F1
#
_entry.id   AF-A0A820C1X5-F1
#
_cell.length_a   1.000
_cell.length_b   1.000
_cell.length_c   1.000
_cell.angle_alpha   90.00
_cell.angle_beta   90.00
_cell.angle_gamma   90.00
#
_symmetry.space_group_name_H-M   'P 1'
#
loop_
_entity.id
_entity.type
_entity.pdbx_description
1 polymer ?
#
loop_
_entity_poly.entity_id
_entity_poly.type
_entity_poly.pdbx_seq_one_letter_code
_entity_poly.pdbx_strand_id
1 'polypeptide(L)'
;YFPIKPFVNHKNIEFTLSLFTVTRFRFHASKQKHIDTVDVLEVIPEEDSTRRWTTNKYVDTLVIPGQGTVEVCQKAARPFVLQLSSSPDSKDHNAYSITLSVEKDEVSIVTNKGTSNKTTESHHVLQPDDKNWHKYWISLFHEKGDIRYGIGEMRPFFTILNVDLSEDEAKLMKQIKHIRVQVDATGMMASDLNNLNERFRIDKAKYPLLFDPPLAIIPQDKYSLQHAIKHSAIPPSQLEKTCLHLYENIINFQLNTDDFPNFTDTIAKSIDNPNGWCYKTLQKKASTFGKKNFKTTYLRITYGERDGCAPGHTYVIEIWPPGHFSPIHNHANASAIIRVLHGRIF
;
A
#
# COMPACT_ATOMS: atom_id res chain seq x y z
N TYR A 1 -19.49 31.91 12.67
CA TYR A 1 -19.64 33.16 11.91
C TYR A 1 -18.35 33.46 11.17
N PHE A 2 -18.26 33.01 9.92
CA PHE A 2 -17.42 33.55 8.84
C PHE A 2 -18.11 33.08 7.54
N PRO A 3 -18.61 34.00 6.69
CA PRO A 3 -19.40 33.60 5.52
C PRO A 3 -18.46 33.31 4.35
N ILE A 4 -18.55 32.10 3.80
CA ILE A 4 -17.93 31.76 2.52
C ILE A 4 -18.84 32.32 1.42
N LYS A 5 -18.38 33.38 0.74
CA LYS A 5 -19.00 33.84 -0.53
C LYS A 5 -18.72 32.81 -1.63
N PRO A 6 -19.69 32.54 -2.53
CA PRO A 6 -19.45 31.73 -3.70
C PRO A 6 -18.62 32.53 -4.71
N PHE A 7 -17.42 32.06 -5.03
CA PHE A 7 -16.71 32.53 -6.20
C PHE A 7 -17.36 31.90 -7.45
N VAL A 8 -18.18 32.69 -8.14
CA VAL A 8 -18.40 32.50 -9.57
C VAL A 8 -17.14 33.01 -10.26
N ASN A 9 -16.42 32.14 -10.96
CA ASN A 9 -15.40 32.58 -11.91
C ASN A 9 -15.46 31.74 -13.18
N HIS A 10 -15.19 32.41 -14.30
CA HIS A 10 -15.51 32.00 -15.66
C HIS A 10 -14.89 30.65 -16.07
N LYS A 11 -15.60 29.95 -16.96
CA LYS A 11 -15.23 28.68 -17.59
C LYS A 11 -13.82 28.74 -18.23
N ASN A 12 -12.81 28.27 -17.51
CA ASN A 12 -11.65 27.62 -18.10
C ASN A 12 -11.74 26.13 -17.73
N ILE A 13 -11.95 25.29 -18.74
CA ILE A 13 -12.05 23.83 -18.62
C ILE A 13 -10.62 23.30 -18.53
N GLU A 14 -10.13 23.09 -17.30
CA GLU A 14 -8.79 22.53 -17.03
C GLU A 14 -8.85 21.00 -17.11
N PHE A 15 -8.27 20.40 -18.15
CA PHE A 15 -7.99 18.97 -18.20
C PHE A 15 -6.63 18.69 -17.55
N THR A 16 -6.47 17.49 -17.00
CA THR A 16 -5.28 17.14 -16.23
C THR A 16 -4.39 16.19 -17.00
N LEU A 17 -3.11 16.53 -17.08
CA LEU A 17 -2.12 15.69 -17.74
C LEU A 17 -1.10 15.22 -16.70
N SER A 18 -0.97 13.91 -16.57
CA SER A 18 -0.20 13.27 -15.51
C SER A 18 0.84 12.35 -16.13
N LEU A 19 2.09 12.48 -15.73
CA LEU A 19 3.15 11.57 -16.12
C LEU A 19 3.33 10.50 -15.06
N PHE A 20 3.07 9.24 -15.41
CA PHE A 20 3.35 8.09 -14.56
C PHE A 20 4.63 7.43 -15.05
N THR A 21 5.45 7.04 -14.09
CA THR A 21 6.59 6.17 -14.35
C THR A 21 6.43 4.88 -13.59
N VAL A 22 6.73 3.70 -14.13
CA VAL A 22 6.48 2.40 -13.45
C VAL A 22 7.70 1.49 -13.58
N THR A 23 8.24 0.94 -12.48
CA THR A 23 9.38 -0.02 -12.55
C THR A 23 9.18 -1.24 -11.64
N ARG A 24 9.45 -2.45 -12.12
CA ARG A 24 9.29 -3.73 -11.41
C ARG A 24 10.49 -4.05 -10.52
N PHE A 25 10.27 -4.61 -9.32
CA PHE A 25 11.34 -5.22 -8.51
C PHE A 25 11.13 -6.71 -8.20
N ARG A 26 12.27 -7.44 -8.21
CA ARG A 26 12.55 -8.58 -7.34
C ARG A 26 13.46 -8.06 -6.22
N PHE A 27 13.16 -8.39 -4.97
CA PHE A 27 14.01 -8.03 -3.82
C PHE A 27 15.36 -8.75 -3.91
N HIS A 28 16.45 -7.97 -3.83
CA HIS A 28 17.74 -8.45 -3.34
C HIS A 28 18.29 -7.38 -2.38
N ALA A 29 18.45 -7.76 -1.12
CA ALA A 29 19.01 -6.88 -0.10
C ALA A 29 20.53 -6.78 -0.31
N SER A 30 21.02 -5.66 -0.85
CA SER A 30 22.46 -5.41 -0.90
C SER A 30 22.95 -4.99 0.49
N LYS A 31 23.70 -5.87 1.18
CA LYS A 31 24.60 -5.44 2.25
C LYS A 31 25.84 -4.82 1.60
N GLN A 32 26.10 -3.57 1.93
CA GLN A 32 27.32 -2.88 1.56
C GLN A 32 28.44 -3.32 2.53
N LYS A 33 29.42 -4.07 2.02
CA LYS A 33 30.73 -4.25 2.66
C LYS A 33 31.79 -4.14 1.56
N HIS A 34 32.68 -3.17 1.70
CA HIS A 34 34.00 -3.22 1.09
C HIS A 34 34.74 -4.45 1.62
N ILE A 35 35.31 -5.25 0.73
CA ILE A 35 36.57 -5.99 0.86
C ILE A 35 36.91 -6.54 -0.54
N ASP A 36 38.10 -6.20 -1.02
CA ASP A 36 38.76 -6.81 -2.17
C ASP A 36 39.11 -8.26 -1.86
N THR A 37 38.60 -9.23 -2.63
CA THR A 37 39.31 -10.43 -3.14
C THR A 37 38.33 -11.32 -3.90
N VAL A 38 38.78 -11.83 -5.05
CA VAL A 38 38.06 -12.75 -5.93
C VAL A 38 38.08 -14.14 -5.30
N ASP A 39 36.92 -14.65 -4.91
CA ASP A 39 36.68 -16.07 -4.67
C ASP A 39 35.38 -16.50 -5.35
N VAL A 40 35.51 -17.43 -6.28
CA VAL A 40 34.41 -18.12 -6.96
C VAL A 40 33.75 -19.03 -5.94
N LEU A 41 32.68 -18.55 -5.29
CA LEU A 41 31.83 -19.37 -4.44
C LEU A 41 30.69 -19.96 -5.27
N GLU A 42 30.69 -21.29 -5.36
CA GLU A 42 29.61 -22.10 -5.89
C GLU A 42 28.25 -21.64 -5.33
N VAL A 43 27.30 -21.43 -6.22
CA VAL A 43 25.91 -21.14 -5.88
C VAL A 43 25.31 -22.39 -5.24
N ILE A 44 25.34 -22.44 -3.91
CA ILE A 44 24.45 -23.31 -3.15
C ILE A 44 23.03 -22.75 -3.37
N PRO A 45 22.07 -23.53 -3.88
CA PRO A 45 20.70 -23.04 -4.04
C PRO A 45 20.16 -22.62 -2.67
N GLU A 46 19.71 -21.37 -2.53
CA GLU A 46 18.90 -20.97 -1.38
C GLU A 46 17.71 -21.93 -1.27
N GLU A 47 17.64 -22.66 -0.15
CA GLU A 47 16.50 -23.51 0.16
C GLU A 47 15.21 -22.69 0.08
N ASP A 48 14.28 -23.20 -0.71
CA ASP A 48 12.96 -22.68 -0.96
C ASP A 48 12.19 -22.49 0.38
N SER A 49 12.14 -21.25 0.88
CA SER A 49 11.55 -20.89 2.19
C SER A 49 10.00 -21.00 2.26
N THR A 50 9.39 -21.75 1.34
CA THR A 50 7.97 -21.64 0.96
C THR A 50 7.01 -22.57 1.72
N ARG A 51 7.45 -23.27 2.77
CA ARG A 51 6.55 -24.05 3.63
C ARG A 51 6.62 -23.59 5.09
N ARG A 52 5.84 -22.57 5.44
CA ARG A 52 5.73 -22.07 6.84
C ARG A 52 4.49 -22.56 7.59
N TRP A 53 3.50 -23.12 6.90
CA TRP A 53 2.35 -23.77 7.51
C TRP A 53 2.61 -25.27 7.61
N THR A 54 2.92 -25.77 8.82
CA THR A 54 3.07 -27.21 9.09
C THR A 54 1.75 -27.85 9.54
N THR A 55 0.78 -27.02 9.91
CA THR A 55 -0.60 -27.35 10.32
C THR A 55 -1.49 -26.13 9.97
N ASN A 56 -2.68 -25.99 10.56
CA ASN A 56 -3.45 -24.74 10.54
C ASN A 56 -2.81 -23.60 11.37
N LYS A 57 -1.53 -23.74 11.73
CA LYS A 57 -0.75 -22.81 12.52
C LYS A 57 0.50 -22.35 11.79
N TYR A 58 0.77 -21.06 11.92
CA TYR A 58 1.99 -20.39 11.51
C TYR A 58 2.68 -19.85 12.75
N VAL A 59 4.00 -20.00 12.83
CA VAL A 59 4.82 -19.48 13.94
C VAL A 59 6.01 -18.73 13.38
N ASP A 60 6.29 -17.57 13.95
CA ASP A 60 7.43 -16.74 13.58
C ASP A 60 7.80 -15.80 14.75
N THR A 61 8.71 -14.86 14.50
CA THR A 61 9.13 -13.84 15.46
C THR A 61 9.15 -12.44 14.87
N LEU A 62 8.86 -11.44 15.70
CA LEU A 62 9.08 -10.03 15.41
C LEU A 62 10.58 -9.75 15.26
N VAL A 63 10.92 -8.80 14.38
CA VAL A 63 12.30 -8.37 14.17
C VAL A 63 12.82 -7.59 15.39
N ILE A 64 11.96 -6.78 16.01
CA ILE A 64 12.25 -6.04 17.24
C ILE A 64 11.21 -6.46 18.29
N PRO A 65 11.62 -6.91 19.49
CA PRO A 65 10.67 -7.19 20.55
C PRO A 65 9.77 -6.00 20.91
N GLY A 66 8.47 -6.25 21.07
CA GLY A 66 7.44 -5.28 21.39
C GLY A 66 7.14 -4.26 20.29
N GLN A 67 7.67 -4.45 19.09
CA GLN A 67 7.51 -3.47 18.02
C GLN A 67 7.46 -4.10 16.63
N GLY A 68 6.62 -3.53 15.78
CA GLY A 68 6.53 -3.87 14.36
C GLY A 68 5.09 -4.01 13.91
N THR A 69 4.92 -4.47 12.68
CA THR A 69 3.59 -4.72 12.10
C THR A 69 3.57 -6.14 11.55
N VAL A 70 2.50 -6.87 11.84
CA VAL A 70 2.23 -8.20 11.29
C VAL A 70 1.03 -8.10 10.39
N GLU A 71 1.17 -8.64 9.18
CA GLU A 71 0.15 -8.66 8.15
C GLU A 71 -0.31 -10.10 7.91
N VAL A 72 -1.64 -10.28 7.85
CA VAL A 72 -2.30 -11.51 7.43
C VAL A 72 -3.06 -11.19 6.15
N CYS A 73 -2.59 -11.69 5.02
CA CYS A 73 -3.30 -11.63 3.76
C CYS A 73 -4.03 -12.95 3.54
N GLN A 74 -5.31 -12.90 3.16
CA GLN A 74 -6.10 -14.08 2.81
C GLN A 74 -6.88 -13.87 1.53
N LYS A 75 -6.91 -14.88 0.67
CA LYS A 75 -7.70 -14.91 -0.57
C LYS A 75 -9.06 -15.60 -0.39
N ALA A 76 -9.19 -16.44 0.64
CA ALA A 76 -10.42 -17.14 0.97
C ALA A 76 -10.83 -16.73 2.38
N ALA A 77 -12.03 -16.18 2.53
CA ALA A 77 -12.52 -15.66 3.80
C ALA A 77 -12.63 -16.77 4.86
N ARG A 78 -11.68 -16.78 5.80
CA ARG A 78 -11.72 -17.66 6.98
C ARG A 78 -11.41 -16.88 8.24
N PRO A 79 -12.09 -17.21 9.34
CA PRO A 79 -11.68 -16.71 10.64
C PRO A 79 -10.26 -17.12 10.99
N PHE A 80 -9.58 -16.23 11.70
CA PHE A 80 -8.24 -16.51 12.21
C PHE A 80 -7.98 -15.77 13.51
N VAL A 81 -7.05 -16.32 14.28
CA VAL A 81 -6.53 -15.72 15.51
C VAL A 81 -5.04 -15.47 15.33
N LEU A 82 -4.60 -14.24 15.56
CA LEU A 82 -3.20 -13.85 15.62
C LEU A 82 -2.85 -13.56 17.08
N GLN A 83 -1.93 -14.33 17.63
CA GLN A 83 -1.39 -14.14 18.98
C GLN A 83 0.05 -13.65 18.93
N LEU A 84 0.33 -12.57 19.65
CA LEU A 84 1.66 -12.02 19.89
C LEU A 84 2.02 -12.27 21.36
N SER A 85 3.18 -12.88 21.64
CA SER A 85 3.54 -13.30 23.00
C SER A 85 5.02 -13.10 23.34
N SER A 86 5.31 -12.94 24.62
CA SER A 86 6.68 -12.93 25.16
C SER A 86 7.31 -14.33 25.28
N SER A 87 6.53 -15.40 25.14
CA SER A 87 7.01 -16.79 25.25
C SER A 87 6.80 -17.56 23.94
N PRO A 88 7.71 -18.47 23.56
CA PRO A 88 7.53 -19.39 22.44
C PRO A 88 6.57 -20.55 22.76
N ASP A 89 6.23 -20.78 24.03
CA ASP A 89 5.19 -21.72 24.42
C ASP A 89 3.80 -21.06 24.43
N SER A 90 2.85 -21.62 23.68
CA SER A 90 1.47 -21.14 23.65
C SER A 90 0.68 -21.41 24.94
N LYS A 91 1.18 -22.31 25.79
CA LYS A 91 0.53 -22.71 27.05
C LYS A 91 1.09 -21.98 28.26
N ASP A 92 2.05 -21.09 28.07
CA ASP A 92 2.63 -20.31 29.15
C ASP A 92 1.64 -19.22 29.60
N HIS A 93 0.88 -19.54 30.64
CA HIS A 93 -0.11 -18.63 31.24
C HIS A 93 0.52 -17.39 31.89
N ASN A 94 1.83 -17.41 32.17
CA ASN A 94 2.55 -16.28 32.76
C ASN A 94 3.08 -15.33 31.69
N ALA A 95 3.19 -15.77 30.44
CA ALA A 95 3.63 -14.93 29.34
C ALA A 95 2.64 -13.80 29.06
N TYR A 96 3.13 -12.59 28.83
CA TYR A 96 2.28 -11.52 28.35
C TYR A 96 1.88 -11.82 26.90
N SER A 97 0.60 -11.62 26.56
CA SER A 97 0.12 -11.85 25.21
C SER A 97 -0.98 -10.88 24.79
N ILE A 98 -0.97 -10.60 23.48
CA ILE A 98 -1.98 -9.83 22.76
C ILE A 98 -2.59 -10.76 21.73
N THR A 99 -3.91 -10.83 21.67
CA THR A 99 -4.65 -11.69 20.76
C THR A 99 -5.58 -10.84 19.90
N LEU A 100 -5.41 -10.93 18.59
CA LEU A 100 -6.34 -10.42 17.58
C LEU A 100 -7.18 -11.58 17.06
N SER A 101 -8.49 -11.49 17.18
CA SER A 101 -9.44 -12.45 16.60
C SER A 101 -10.23 -11.77 15.50
N VAL A 102 -10.21 -12.35 14.30
CA VAL A 102 -10.95 -11.84 13.13
C VAL A 102 -11.99 -12.88 12.71
N GLU A 103 -13.25 -12.56 12.97
CA GLU A 103 -14.42 -13.41 12.70
C GLU A 103 -15.35 -12.76 11.67
N LYS A 104 -16.39 -13.50 11.25
CA LYS A 104 -17.41 -13.00 10.31
C LYS A 104 -18.18 -11.79 10.82
N ASP A 105 -18.47 -11.77 12.12
CA ASP A 105 -19.40 -10.81 12.71
C ASP A 105 -18.72 -9.92 13.76
N GLU A 106 -17.48 -10.22 14.14
CA GLU A 106 -16.73 -9.46 15.14
C GLU A 106 -15.23 -9.48 14.85
N VAL A 107 -14.56 -8.39 15.17
CA VAL A 107 -13.10 -8.37 15.36
C VAL A 107 -12.80 -7.85 16.75
N SER A 108 -11.86 -8.49 17.45
CA SER A 108 -11.42 -8.05 18.77
C SER A 108 -9.91 -8.12 18.95
N ILE A 109 -9.36 -7.18 19.71
CA ILE A 109 -8.02 -7.22 20.29
C ILE A 109 -8.19 -7.39 21.80
N VAL A 110 -7.49 -8.36 22.39
CA VAL A 110 -7.52 -8.64 23.83
C VAL A 110 -6.12 -8.94 24.36
N THR A 111 -5.73 -8.32 25.47
CA THR A 111 -4.53 -8.69 26.24
C THR A 111 -4.89 -9.69 27.33
N ASN A 112 -3.96 -10.55 27.72
CA ASN A 112 -4.19 -11.46 28.86
C ASN A 112 -4.21 -10.77 30.23
N LYS A 113 -4.14 -9.43 30.27
CA LYS A 113 -4.37 -8.59 31.46
C LYS A 113 -5.75 -7.92 31.45
N GLY A 114 -6.55 -8.13 30.41
CA GLY A 114 -7.95 -7.69 30.33
C GLY A 114 -8.19 -6.47 29.44
N THR A 115 -7.14 -5.79 28.96
CA THR A 115 -7.29 -4.66 28.05
C THR A 115 -7.83 -5.16 26.71
N SER A 116 -8.89 -4.54 26.20
CA SER A 116 -9.53 -5.00 24.97
C SER A 116 -10.25 -3.90 24.20
N ASN A 117 -10.43 -4.12 22.90
CA ASN A 117 -11.29 -3.31 22.03
C ASN A 117 -11.86 -4.20 20.92
N LYS A 118 -13.06 -3.89 20.41
CA LYS A 118 -13.76 -4.71 19.42
C LYS A 118 -14.70 -3.90 18.53
N THR A 119 -15.08 -4.48 17.40
CA THR A 119 -16.02 -3.93 16.42
C THR A 119 -16.86 -5.03 15.79
N THR A 120 -18.11 -4.71 15.45
CA THR A 120 -19.05 -5.60 14.75
C THR A 120 -19.55 -4.99 13.43
N GLU A 121 -19.00 -3.85 13.02
CA GLU A 121 -19.33 -3.22 11.74
C GLU A 121 -18.93 -4.12 10.56
N SER A 122 -19.83 -4.32 9.61
CA SER A 122 -19.68 -5.30 8.52
C SER A 122 -18.47 -5.06 7.61
N HIS A 123 -17.99 -3.82 7.52
CA HIS A 123 -16.80 -3.45 6.74
C HIS A 123 -15.50 -3.52 7.56
N HIS A 124 -15.59 -3.79 8.86
CA HIS A 124 -14.45 -3.90 9.79
C HIS A 124 -14.06 -5.35 10.12
N VAL A 125 -14.93 -6.29 9.77
CA VAL A 125 -14.83 -7.71 10.09
C VAL A 125 -14.21 -8.50 8.94
N LEU A 126 -14.21 -9.83 9.04
CA LEU A 126 -13.78 -10.72 7.96
C LEU A 126 -14.50 -10.34 6.66
N GLN A 127 -13.72 -10.07 5.63
CA GLN A 127 -14.21 -9.64 4.34
C GLN A 127 -14.73 -10.85 3.58
N PRO A 128 -15.79 -10.69 2.77
CA PRO A 128 -16.40 -11.82 2.07
C PRO A 128 -15.46 -12.46 1.06
N ASP A 129 -15.70 -13.73 0.74
CA ASP A 129 -14.99 -14.42 -0.33
C ASP A 129 -15.46 -13.91 -1.70
N ASP A 130 -14.75 -12.91 -2.21
CA ASP A 130 -14.95 -12.27 -3.50
C ASP A 130 -13.82 -12.61 -4.49
N LYS A 131 -13.03 -13.64 -4.18
CA LYS A 131 -11.82 -14.09 -4.91
C LYS A 131 -10.66 -13.08 -4.91
N ASN A 132 -10.77 -11.96 -4.17
CA ASN A 132 -9.69 -11.00 -4.00
C ASN A 132 -8.84 -11.33 -2.77
N TRP A 133 -7.65 -10.76 -2.72
CA TRP A 133 -6.83 -10.78 -1.51
C TRP A 133 -7.31 -9.68 -0.56
N HIS A 134 -7.71 -10.09 0.63
CA HIS A 134 -7.99 -9.20 1.75
C HIS A 134 -6.83 -9.18 2.70
N LYS A 135 -6.47 -7.97 3.15
CA LYS A 135 -5.28 -7.71 3.95
C LYS A 135 -5.73 -7.22 5.32
N TYR A 136 -5.22 -7.87 6.36
CA TYR A 136 -5.46 -7.54 7.76
C TYR A 136 -4.11 -7.27 8.39
N TRP A 137 -4.03 -6.28 9.27
CA TRP A 137 -2.76 -5.96 9.91
C TRP A 137 -2.95 -5.58 11.37
N ILE A 138 -1.93 -5.90 12.18
CA ILE A 138 -1.78 -5.41 13.56
C ILE A 138 -0.41 -4.77 13.72
N SER A 139 -0.36 -3.60 14.33
CA SER A 139 0.86 -2.84 14.60
C SER A 139 1.04 -2.64 16.10
N LEU A 140 2.27 -2.86 16.60
CA LEU A 140 2.65 -2.68 18.01
C LEU A 140 3.72 -1.59 18.16
N PHE A 141 3.52 -0.65 19.09
CA PHE A 141 4.53 0.32 19.46
C PHE A 141 4.68 0.47 20.98
N HIS A 142 5.67 -0.24 21.55
CA HIS A 142 5.82 -0.36 23.00
C HIS A 142 6.18 0.94 23.72
N GLU A 143 6.82 1.91 23.05
CA GLU A 143 7.18 3.16 23.71
C GLU A 143 5.95 3.98 24.09
N LYS A 144 4.84 3.81 23.37
CA LYS A 144 3.55 4.46 23.67
C LYS A 144 2.48 3.49 24.19
N GLY A 145 2.76 2.19 24.24
CA GLY A 145 1.73 1.19 24.54
C GLY A 145 0.61 1.16 23.50
N ASP A 146 0.90 1.50 22.24
CA ASP A 146 -0.10 1.64 21.16
C ASP A 146 -0.21 0.33 20.37
N ILE A 147 -1.44 -0.17 20.23
CA ILE A 147 -1.77 -1.32 19.38
C ILE A 147 -2.85 -0.90 18.39
N ARG A 148 -2.58 -1.09 17.10
CA ARG A 148 -3.53 -0.74 16.03
C ARG A 148 -3.87 -1.95 15.19
N TYR A 149 -5.12 -2.04 14.77
CA TYR A 149 -5.57 -2.99 13.76
C TYR A 149 -6.31 -2.28 12.62
N GLY A 150 -6.15 -2.79 11.40
CA GLY A 150 -6.91 -2.33 10.26
C GLY A 150 -6.99 -3.36 9.13
N ILE A 151 -7.75 -2.99 8.10
CA ILE A 151 -7.96 -3.78 6.88
C ILE A 151 -7.51 -2.95 5.69
N GLY A 152 -6.94 -3.61 4.67
CA GLY A 152 -6.47 -2.97 3.46
C GLY A 152 -5.07 -2.39 3.63
N GLU A 153 -4.83 -1.18 3.13
CA GLU A 153 -3.50 -0.58 3.13
C GLU A 153 -2.99 -0.36 4.57
N MET A 154 -1.71 -0.65 4.81
CA MET A 154 -1.06 -0.48 6.12
C MET A 154 -0.78 1.00 6.40
N ARG A 155 -1.81 1.73 6.83
CA ARG A 155 -1.76 3.15 7.13
C ARG A 155 -2.54 3.46 8.41
N PRO A 156 -2.05 4.37 9.28
CA PRO A 156 -2.84 4.89 10.38
C PRO A 156 -4.25 5.35 9.97
N PHE A 157 -4.41 5.95 8.79
CA PHE A 157 -5.74 6.35 8.28
C PHE A 157 -6.75 5.19 8.17
N PHE A 158 -6.29 3.96 7.92
CA PHE A 158 -7.13 2.76 7.83
C PHE A 158 -7.20 1.97 9.15
N THR A 159 -6.85 2.60 10.27
CA THR A 159 -7.01 1.99 11.60
C THR A 159 -8.50 1.86 11.93
N ILE A 160 -8.89 0.64 12.26
CA ILE A 160 -10.25 0.29 12.68
C ILE A 160 -10.32 0.21 14.21
N LEU A 161 -9.36 -0.47 14.84
CA LEU A 161 -9.26 -0.58 16.29
C LEU A 161 -7.94 0.03 16.76
N ASN A 162 -8.02 0.85 17.81
CA ASN A 162 -6.87 1.34 18.56
C ASN A 162 -7.00 0.90 20.02
N VAL A 163 -5.91 0.41 20.61
CA VAL A 163 -5.83 0.04 22.02
C VAL A 163 -4.62 0.73 22.62
N ASP A 164 -4.88 1.59 23.61
CA ASP A 164 -3.85 2.24 24.41
C ASP A 164 -3.65 1.42 25.69
N LEU A 165 -2.45 0.88 25.86
CA LEU A 165 -2.07 0.11 27.03
C LEU A 165 -1.71 1.02 28.21
N SER A 166 -1.93 0.51 29.43
CA SER A 166 -1.34 1.11 30.63
C SER A 166 0.19 1.09 30.58
N GLU A 167 0.85 1.94 31.36
CA GLU A 167 2.33 1.96 31.43
C GLU A 167 2.94 0.61 31.80
N ASP A 168 2.28 -0.14 32.70
CA ASP A 168 2.77 -1.45 33.14
C ASP A 168 2.61 -2.51 32.05
N GLU A 169 1.49 -2.50 31.32
CA GLU A 169 1.34 -3.36 30.15
C GLU A 169 2.30 -2.97 29.01
N ALA A 170 2.56 -1.69 28.80
CA ALA A 170 3.54 -1.24 27.80
C ALA A 170 4.95 -1.76 28.11
N LYS A 171 5.35 -1.82 29.39
CA LYS A 171 6.61 -2.46 29.83
C LYS A 171 6.63 -3.96 29.52
N LEU A 172 5.50 -4.66 29.69
CA LEU A 172 5.39 -6.08 29.33
C LEU A 172 5.42 -6.28 27.81
N MET A 173 4.80 -5.39 27.04
CA MET A 173 4.78 -5.45 25.58
C MET A 173 6.18 -5.44 24.99
N LYS A 174 7.16 -4.76 25.60
CA LYS A 174 8.59 -4.78 25.20
C LYS A 174 9.17 -6.18 25.04
N GLN A 175 8.62 -7.18 25.74
CA GLN A 175 9.10 -8.55 25.73
C GLN A 175 8.44 -9.40 24.64
N ILE A 176 7.37 -8.92 23.99
CA ILE A 176 6.66 -9.66 22.95
C ILE A 176 7.60 -9.90 21.77
N LYS A 177 7.82 -11.15 21.40
CA LYS A 177 8.68 -11.51 20.27
C LYS A 177 8.05 -12.55 19.37
N HIS A 178 7.18 -13.40 19.89
CA HIS A 178 6.67 -14.57 19.19
C HIS A 178 5.34 -14.25 18.52
N ILE A 179 5.22 -14.64 17.26
CA ILE A 179 4.01 -14.51 16.45
C ILE A 179 3.43 -15.90 16.27
N ARG A 180 2.13 -16.05 16.48
CA ARG A 180 1.37 -17.24 16.11
C ARG A 180 0.13 -16.83 15.36
N VAL A 181 -0.12 -17.43 14.21
CA VAL A 181 -1.40 -17.29 13.51
C VAL A 181 -2.04 -18.66 13.43
N GLN A 182 -3.28 -18.77 13.88
CA GLN A 182 -4.09 -19.96 13.80
C GLN A 182 -5.32 -19.66 12.96
N VAL A 183 -5.48 -20.38 11.85
CA VAL A 183 -6.67 -20.29 10.99
C VAL A 183 -7.68 -21.32 11.46
N ASP A 184 -8.96 -20.95 11.49
CA ASP A 184 -10.01 -21.90 11.79
C ASP A 184 -10.04 -23.00 10.72
N ALA A 185 -9.84 -24.24 11.16
CA ALA A 185 -9.84 -25.43 10.31
C ALA A 185 -11.18 -26.18 10.35
N THR A 186 -12.16 -25.68 11.10
CA THR A 186 -13.46 -26.33 11.25
C THR A 186 -14.14 -26.45 9.88
N GLY A 187 -14.46 -27.68 9.48
CA GLY A 187 -15.05 -27.99 8.18
C GLY A 187 -14.08 -27.92 6.98
N MET A 188 -12.76 -27.84 7.19
CA MET A 188 -11.77 -28.00 6.11
C MET A 188 -11.52 -29.48 5.80
N MET A 189 -11.42 -29.82 4.51
CA MET A 189 -10.88 -31.11 4.10
C MET A 189 -9.35 -31.10 4.25
N ALA A 190 -8.73 -32.26 4.45
CA ALA A 190 -7.27 -32.37 4.58
C ALA A 190 -6.51 -31.77 3.37
N SER A 191 -7.14 -31.79 2.19
CA SER A 191 -6.63 -31.14 0.97
C SER A 191 -6.61 -29.61 1.02
N ASP A 192 -7.52 -28.97 1.77
CA ASP A 192 -7.55 -27.51 1.91
C ASP A 192 -6.45 -27.01 2.86
N LEU A 193 -6.03 -27.82 3.84
CA LEU A 193 -4.89 -27.51 4.72
C LEU A 193 -3.58 -27.46 3.93
N ASN A 194 -3.42 -28.35 2.94
CA ASN A 194 -2.24 -28.38 2.07
C ASN A 194 -2.10 -27.12 1.20
N ASN A 195 -3.19 -26.39 0.96
CA ASN A 195 -3.23 -25.19 0.11
C ASN A 195 -3.23 -23.88 0.91
N LEU A 196 -3.00 -23.92 2.23
CA LEU A 196 -2.93 -22.70 3.05
C LEU A 196 -1.84 -21.73 2.55
N ASN A 197 -0.70 -22.22 2.06
CA ASN A 197 0.35 -21.36 1.50
C ASN A 197 -0.11 -20.54 0.27
N GLU A 198 -1.10 -21.04 -0.49
CA GLU A 198 -1.63 -20.35 -1.67
C GLU A 198 -2.75 -19.37 -1.32
N ARG A 199 -3.43 -19.59 -0.19
CA ARG A 199 -4.60 -18.83 0.25
C ARG A 199 -4.28 -17.84 1.36
N PHE A 200 -3.18 -18.02 2.09
CA PHE A 200 -2.74 -17.18 3.19
C PHE A 200 -1.29 -16.77 3.01
N ARG A 201 -0.99 -15.50 3.31
CA ARG A 201 0.38 -14.98 3.37
C ARG A 201 0.54 -14.18 4.65
N ILE A 202 1.63 -14.43 5.35
CA ILE A 202 1.98 -13.71 6.57
C ILE A 202 3.24 -12.92 6.28
N ASP A 203 3.15 -11.61 6.41
CA ASP A 203 4.27 -10.69 6.23
C ASP A 203 4.51 -9.91 7.53
N LYS A 204 5.73 -9.41 7.73
CA LYS A 204 6.09 -8.64 8.92
C LYS A 204 7.00 -7.48 8.58
N ALA A 205 6.65 -6.30 9.09
CA ALA A 205 7.47 -5.10 9.03
C ALA A 205 8.21 -4.90 10.36
N LYS A 206 9.47 -4.46 10.27
CA LYS A 206 10.33 -4.16 11.42
C LYS A 206 9.79 -3.01 12.28
N TYR A 207 9.13 -2.05 11.67
CA TYR A 207 8.71 -0.81 12.31
C TYR A 207 7.18 -0.72 12.40
N PRO A 208 6.64 -0.01 13.39
CA PRO A 208 5.21 0.18 13.57
C PRO A 208 4.65 1.25 12.63
N LEU A 209 3.33 1.21 12.44
CA LEU A 209 2.56 2.20 11.69
C LEU A 209 2.26 3.43 12.56
N LEU A 210 3.20 4.38 12.59
CA LEU A 210 3.07 5.60 13.39
C LEU A 210 2.44 6.77 12.61
N PHE A 211 2.76 6.87 11.33
CA PHE A 211 2.36 7.97 10.46
C PHE A 211 1.97 7.42 9.08
N ASP A 212 1.03 8.08 8.42
CA ASP A 212 0.73 7.81 7.02
C ASP A 212 1.98 8.13 6.17
N PRO A 213 2.35 7.28 5.20
CA PRO A 213 3.48 7.59 4.36
C PRO A 213 3.13 8.82 3.51
N PRO A 214 4.02 9.82 3.45
CA PRO A 214 3.81 11.05 2.71
C PRO A 214 3.65 10.75 1.22
N LEU A 215 2.56 11.26 0.65
CA LEU A 215 2.23 11.06 -0.77
C LEU A 215 2.80 12.17 -1.68
N ALA A 216 3.21 13.30 -1.08
CA ALA A 216 3.72 14.44 -1.81
C ALA A 216 5.25 14.49 -1.77
N ILE A 217 5.86 14.73 -2.94
CA ILE A 217 7.29 15.02 -3.06
C ILE A 217 7.44 16.53 -3.23
N ILE A 218 8.18 17.18 -2.32
CA ILE A 218 8.46 18.61 -2.36
C ILE A 218 9.94 18.82 -2.68
N PRO A 219 10.32 19.79 -3.54
CA PRO A 219 11.73 20.09 -3.83
C PRO A 219 12.61 20.22 -2.57
N GLN A 220 13.86 19.78 -2.66
CA GLN A 220 14.79 19.70 -1.54
C GLN A 220 14.93 21.04 -0.78
N ASP A 221 15.00 22.14 -1.52
CA ASP A 221 15.14 23.51 -1.02
C ASP A 221 13.87 24.06 -0.36
N LYS A 222 12.71 23.41 -0.56
CA LYS A 222 11.42 23.76 0.02
C LYS A 222 10.99 22.84 1.16
N TYR A 223 11.72 21.74 1.38
CA TYR A 223 11.48 20.85 2.50
C TYR A 223 11.85 21.54 3.82
N SER A 224 10.98 21.44 4.81
CA SER A 224 11.10 22.19 6.06
C SER A 224 10.77 21.32 7.27
N LEU A 225 11.14 21.79 8.47
CA LEU A 225 10.86 21.11 9.72
C LEU A 225 9.36 20.77 9.89
N GLN A 226 8.47 21.66 9.43
CA GLN A 226 7.03 21.43 9.51
C GLN A 226 6.58 20.25 8.65
N HIS A 227 7.18 20.05 7.47
CA HIS A 227 6.90 18.89 6.64
C HIS A 227 7.35 17.59 7.32
N ALA A 228 8.52 17.61 7.95
CA ALA A 228 9.05 16.47 8.69
C ALA A 228 8.16 16.09 9.89
N ILE A 229 7.79 17.05 10.72
CA ILE A 229 6.95 16.82 11.92
C ILE A 229 5.57 16.31 11.54
N LYS A 230 4.97 16.86 10.47
CA LYS A 230 3.61 16.50 10.05
C LYS A 230 3.55 15.27 9.15
N HIS A 231 4.69 14.72 8.73
CA HIS A 231 4.78 13.68 7.70
C HIS A 231 3.95 14.00 6.44
N SER A 232 3.87 15.29 6.08
CA SER A 232 2.98 15.75 5.00
C SER A 232 3.62 15.68 3.62
N ALA A 233 4.95 15.59 3.55
CA ALA A 233 5.71 15.46 2.32
C ALA A 233 7.10 14.86 2.59
N ILE A 234 7.78 14.42 1.52
CA ILE A 234 9.18 14.01 1.53
C ILE A 234 10.00 14.81 0.50
N PRO A 235 11.28 15.04 0.76
CA PRO A 235 12.20 15.55 -0.25
C PRO A 235 12.68 14.41 -1.17
N PRO A 236 13.19 14.72 -2.38
CA PRO A 236 13.70 13.71 -3.31
C PRO A 236 14.81 12.86 -2.69
N SER A 237 15.63 13.42 -1.80
CA SER A 237 16.71 12.70 -1.12
C SER A 237 16.25 11.53 -0.24
N GLN A 238 14.95 11.44 0.07
CA GLN A 238 14.36 10.33 0.85
C GLN A 238 13.63 9.29 -0.01
N LEU A 239 13.59 9.48 -1.33
CA LEU A 239 13.03 8.49 -2.24
C LEU A 239 13.95 7.27 -2.34
N GLU A 240 13.35 6.09 -2.53
CA GLU A 240 14.11 4.92 -2.96
C GLU A 240 14.81 5.21 -4.29
N LYS A 241 15.98 4.61 -4.52
CA LYS A 241 16.84 4.87 -5.69
C LYS A 241 16.07 4.88 -7.01
N THR A 242 15.14 3.94 -7.18
CA THR A 242 14.35 3.86 -8.40
C THR A 242 13.36 5.01 -8.49
N CYS A 243 12.59 5.29 -7.43
CA CYS A 243 11.70 6.44 -7.38
C CYS A 243 12.44 7.76 -7.60
N LEU A 244 13.67 7.90 -7.07
CA LEU A 244 14.53 9.05 -7.30
C LEU A 244 14.90 9.17 -8.78
N HIS A 245 15.34 8.07 -9.41
CA HIS A 245 15.64 8.06 -10.84
C HIS A 245 14.43 8.48 -11.69
N LEU A 246 13.24 7.94 -11.39
CA LEU A 246 12.02 8.33 -12.09
C LEU A 246 11.69 9.81 -11.85
N TYR A 247 11.83 10.29 -10.62
CA TYR A 247 11.60 11.69 -10.26
C TYR A 247 12.52 12.64 -11.05
N GLU A 248 13.82 12.34 -11.10
CA GLU A 248 14.83 13.14 -11.81
C GLU A 248 14.54 13.22 -13.31
N ASN A 249 14.07 12.13 -13.92
CA ASN A 249 13.74 12.09 -15.35
C ASN A 249 12.49 12.90 -15.71
N ILE A 250 11.59 13.14 -14.75
CA ILE A 250 10.30 13.80 -15.04
C ILE A 250 10.20 15.22 -14.52
N ILE A 251 11.05 15.66 -13.59
CA ILE A 251 10.89 16.95 -12.89
C ILE A 251 10.97 18.17 -13.81
N ASN A 252 11.71 18.04 -14.92
CA ASN A 252 11.85 19.08 -15.94
C ASN A 252 11.14 18.75 -17.26
N PHE A 253 10.30 17.71 -17.28
CA PHE A 253 9.52 17.35 -18.46
C PHE A 253 8.57 18.48 -18.86
N GLN A 254 8.55 18.81 -20.16
CA GLN A 254 7.73 19.86 -20.76
C GLN A 254 6.90 19.28 -21.92
N LEU A 255 5.63 19.68 -22.02
CA LEU A 255 4.72 19.22 -23.08
C LEU A 255 4.77 20.10 -24.32
N ASN A 256 4.76 21.42 -24.10
CA ASN A 256 4.82 22.41 -25.16
C ASN A 256 6.30 22.63 -25.46
N THR A 257 6.73 22.20 -26.65
CA THR A 257 8.09 22.36 -27.16
C THR A 257 8.10 23.35 -28.32
N ASP A 258 9.28 23.81 -28.74
CA ASP A 258 9.38 24.72 -29.89
C ASP A 258 8.78 24.13 -31.17
N ASP A 259 8.92 22.81 -31.37
CA ASP A 259 8.34 22.08 -32.51
C ASP A 259 6.82 21.92 -32.39
N PHE A 260 6.28 21.89 -31.17
CA PHE A 260 4.84 21.80 -30.95
C PHE A 260 4.37 22.65 -29.75
N PRO A 261 4.31 23.98 -29.92
CA PRO A 261 4.20 24.92 -28.80
C PRO A 261 2.81 24.95 -28.15
N ASN A 262 1.79 24.42 -28.83
CA ASN A 262 0.39 24.44 -28.37
C ASN A 262 -0.16 23.02 -28.15
N PHE A 263 0.69 22.06 -27.75
CA PHE A 263 0.29 20.67 -27.53
C PHE A 263 -0.91 20.59 -26.59
N THR A 264 -0.84 21.25 -25.43
CA THR A 264 -1.91 21.22 -24.41
C THR A 264 -3.23 21.74 -24.95
N ASP A 265 -3.22 22.91 -25.58
CA ASP A 265 -4.43 23.55 -26.12
C ASP A 265 -5.05 22.74 -27.26
N THR A 266 -4.22 22.09 -28.06
CA THR A 266 -4.66 21.26 -29.18
C THR A 266 -5.38 20.00 -28.68
N ILE A 267 -4.84 19.37 -27.63
CA ILE A 267 -5.51 18.25 -26.95
C ILE A 267 -6.85 18.69 -26.36
N ALA A 268 -6.89 19.84 -25.68
CA ALA A 268 -8.12 20.40 -25.10
C ALA A 268 -9.22 20.56 -26.18
N LYS A 269 -8.88 21.24 -27.28
CA LYS A 269 -9.80 21.46 -28.41
C LYS A 269 -10.26 20.14 -29.05
N SER A 270 -9.39 19.13 -29.11
CA SER A 270 -9.73 17.81 -29.65
C SER A 270 -10.65 17.00 -28.72
N ILE A 271 -10.60 17.25 -27.40
CA ILE A 271 -11.50 16.68 -26.41
C ILE A 271 -12.86 17.39 -26.44
N ASP A 272 -12.87 18.72 -26.54
CA ASP A 272 -14.12 19.51 -26.50
C ASP A 272 -14.95 19.42 -27.78
N ASN A 273 -14.33 19.03 -28.91
CA ASN A 273 -15.01 18.85 -30.17
C ASN A 273 -15.54 17.41 -30.31
N PRO A 274 -16.87 17.17 -30.44
CA PRO A 274 -17.42 15.83 -30.65
C PRO A 274 -16.89 15.11 -31.90
N ASN A 275 -16.42 15.87 -32.89
CA ASN A 275 -15.78 15.34 -34.09
C ASN A 275 -14.27 15.13 -33.96
N GLY A 276 -13.67 15.66 -32.88
CA GLY A 276 -12.25 15.56 -32.56
C GLY A 276 -11.81 14.13 -32.28
N TRP A 277 -10.53 13.85 -32.54
CA TRP A 277 -9.96 12.52 -32.39
C TRP A 277 -9.95 12.08 -30.93
N CYS A 278 -9.61 12.98 -29.99
CA CYS A 278 -9.58 12.67 -28.57
C CYS A 278 -10.98 12.32 -28.04
N TYR A 279 -11.99 13.14 -28.36
CA TYR A 279 -13.39 12.86 -27.97
C TYR A 279 -13.88 11.50 -28.48
N LYS A 280 -13.68 11.22 -29.78
CA LYS A 280 -14.07 9.93 -30.39
C LYS A 280 -13.36 8.74 -29.74
N THR A 281 -12.09 8.91 -29.36
CA THR A 281 -11.32 7.87 -28.68
C THR A 281 -11.85 7.60 -27.27
N LEU A 282 -12.16 8.65 -26.51
CA LEU A 282 -12.83 8.54 -25.20
C LEU A 282 -14.19 7.84 -25.34
N GLN A 283 -14.97 8.19 -26.37
CA GLN A 283 -16.29 7.60 -26.60
C GLN A 283 -16.20 6.09 -26.86
N LYS A 284 -15.19 5.65 -27.63
CA LYS A 284 -14.91 4.21 -27.86
C LYS A 284 -14.52 3.49 -26.57
N LYS A 285 -13.77 4.17 -25.68
CA LYS A 285 -13.35 3.63 -24.37
C LYS A 285 -14.45 3.58 -23.31
N ALA A 286 -15.61 4.22 -23.54
CA ALA A 286 -16.66 4.32 -22.54
C ALA A 286 -17.17 2.95 -22.03
N SER A 287 -16.99 1.88 -22.81
CA SER A 287 -17.39 0.51 -22.43
C SER A 287 -16.25 -0.36 -21.92
N THR A 288 -15.03 0.20 -21.73
CA THR A 288 -13.84 -0.60 -21.37
C THR A 288 -13.90 -1.17 -19.94
N PHE A 289 -14.57 -0.49 -19.02
CA PHE A 289 -14.61 -0.87 -17.60
C PHE A 289 -15.99 -1.34 -17.14
N GLY A 290 -16.69 -2.08 -18.01
CA GLY A 290 -18.02 -2.64 -17.72
C GLY A 290 -19.15 -1.83 -18.35
N LYS A 291 -20.15 -1.43 -17.56
CA LYS A 291 -21.30 -0.67 -18.08
C LYS A 291 -20.79 0.64 -18.70
N LYS A 292 -21.27 0.93 -19.92
CA LYS A 292 -20.88 2.12 -20.66
C LYS A 292 -21.01 3.37 -19.79
N ASN A 293 -19.89 3.99 -19.48
CA ASN A 293 -19.80 5.25 -18.76
C ASN A 293 -18.68 6.09 -19.37
N PHE A 294 -19.08 7.21 -19.96
CA PHE A 294 -18.12 8.09 -20.63
C PHE A 294 -17.10 8.70 -19.65
N LYS A 295 -17.51 8.95 -18.41
CA LYS A 295 -16.63 9.54 -17.38
C LYS A 295 -15.61 8.55 -16.83
N THR A 296 -15.82 7.23 -16.94
CA THR A 296 -14.81 6.23 -16.58
C THR A 296 -13.78 6.04 -17.69
N THR A 297 -13.24 7.12 -18.27
CA THR A 297 -12.29 7.05 -19.39
C THR A 297 -11.20 8.08 -19.26
N TYR A 298 -10.01 7.74 -19.76
CA TYR A 298 -8.90 8.67 -19.93
C TYR A 298 -8.10 8.27 -21.18
N LEU A 299 -7.33 9.21 -21.73
CA LEU A 299 -6.36 8.91 -22.77
C LEU A 299 -5.03 8.57 -22.13
N ARG A 300 -4.34 7.57 -22.68
CA ARG A 300 -3.00 7.19 -22.24
C ARG A 300 -2.11 7.16 -23.46
N ILE A 301 -1.04 7.96 -23.44
CA ILE A 301 0.00 7.99 -24.45
C ILE A 301 1.24 7.39 -23.82
N THR A 302 1.77 6.34 -24.42
CA THR A 302 3.05 5.76 -24.00
C THR A 302 4.16 6.43 -24.81
N TYR A 303 5.29 6.77 -24.18
CA TYR A 303 6.44 7.30 -24.89
C TYR A 303 7.75 6.69 -24.34
N GLY A 304 8.80 6.78 -25.15
CA GLY A 304 10.04 6.06 -24.92
C GLY A 304 9.96 4.59 -25.34
N GLU A 305 11.09 3.90 -25.25
CA GLU A 305 11.19 2.49 -25.59
C GLU A 305 10.74 1.59 -24.43
N ARG A 306 10.43 0.33 -24.76
CA ARG A 306 10.23 -0.70 -23.74
C ARG A 306 11.59 -1.23 -23.32
N ASP A 307 12.05 -0.80 -22.16
CA ASP A 307 13.34 -1.19 -21.56
C ASP A 307 13.26 -2.49 -20.73
N GLY A 308 12.08 -3.08 -20.60
CA GLY A 308 11.85 -4.29 -19.78
C GLY A 308 11.88 -4.05 -18.27
N CYS A 309 12.13 -2.82 -17.83
CA CYS A 309 12.16 -2.43 -16.42
C CYS A 309 10.75 -2.18 -15.86
N ALA A 310 9.75 -2.03 -16.73
CA ALA A 310 8.34 -1.83 -16.38
C ALA A 310 7.46 -3.00 -16.86
N PRO A 311 6.28 -3.24 -16.27
CA PRO A 311 5.26 -4.12 -16.86
C PRO A 311 4.78 -3.68 -18.27
N GLY A 312 5.11 -2.45 -18.69
CA GLY A 312 4.75 -1.85 -19.98
C GLY A 312 5.82 -0.87 -20.45
N HIS A 313 5.42 0.30 -20.96
CA HIS A 313 6.36 1.40 -21.15
C HIS A 313 6.65 2.07 -19.81
N THR A 314 7.90 2.46 -19.60
CA THR A 314 8.33 3.14 -18.37
C THR A 314 7.59 4.46 -18.22
N TYR A 315 7.45 5.25 -19.29
CA TYR A 315 6.78 6.54 -19.24
C TYR A 315 5.43 6.56 -19.94
N VAL A 316 4.42 7.07 -19.23
CA VAL A 316 3.09 7.28 -19.80
C VAL A 316 2.52 8.65 -19.42
N ILE A 317 1.94 9.32 -20.40
CA ILE A 317 1.12 10.52 -20.23
C ILE A 317 -0.34 10.09 -20.17
N GLU A 318 -1.01 10.43 -19.07
CA GLU A 318 -2.44 10.25 -18.93
C GLU A 318 -3.15 11.60 -19.02
N ILE A 319 -4.16 11.67 -19.87
CA ILE A 319 -4.95 12.87 -20.13
C ILE A 319 -6.37 12.62 -19.64
N TRP A 320 -6.76 13.43 -18.66
CA TRP A 320 -8.00 13.33 -17.91
C TRP A 320 -8.91 14.51 -18.27
N PRO A 321 -9.96 14.29 -19.07
CA PRO A 321 -10.98 15.31 -19.28
C PRO A 321 -11.71 15.64 -17.97
N PRO A 322 -12.31 16.83 -17.84
CA PRO A 322 -12.97 17.22 -16.61
C PRO A 322 -14.10 16.27 -16.18
N GLY A 323 -14.05 15.87 -14.91
CA GLY A 323 -15.01 14.95 -14.31
C GLY A 323 -14.84 13.49 -14.73
N HIS A 324 -13.76 13.15 -15.44
CA HIS A 324 -13.39 11.77 -15.71
C HIS A 324 -12.60 11.17 -14.56
N PHE A 325 -12.65 9.84 -14.40
CA PHE A 325 -12.03 9.10 -13.31
C PHE A 325 -11.66 7.67 -13.73
N SER A 326 -10.73 7.04 -13.01
CA SER A 326 -10.45 5.61 -13.14
C SER A 326 -11.22 4.80 -12.10
N PRO A 327 -11.48 3.52 -12.36
CA PRO A 327 -11.73 2.59 -11.27
C PRO A 327 -10.50 2.50 -10.36
N ILE A 328 -10.73 2.14 -9.10
CA ILE A 328 -9.64 1.81 -8.17
C ILE A 328 -8.83 0.66 -8.77
N HIS A 329 -7.52 0.82 -8.83
CA HIS A 329 -6.61 -0.17 -9.39
C HIS A 329 -5.25 -0.11 -8.69
N ASN A 330 -4.45 -1.16 -8.87
CA ASN A 330 -3.06 -1.19 -8.42
C ASN A 330 -2.11 -1.19 -9.63
N HIS A 331 -0.85 -0.83 -9.40
CA HIS A 331 0.21 -0.90 -10.40
C HIS A 331 1.09 -2.14 -10.24
N ALA A 332 0.51 -3.23 -9.69
CA ALA A 332 1.24 -4.42 -9.26
C ALA A 332 2.41 -4.07 -8.31
N ASN A 333 3.47 -4.88 -8.31
CA ASN A 333 4.67 -4.66 -7.48
C ASN A 333 5.66 -3.70 -8.17
N ALA A 334 5.17 -2.54 -8.62
CA ALA A 334 5.99 -1.56 -9.30
C ALA A 334 5.94 -0.19 -8.64
N SER A 335 7.08 0.48 -8.61
CA SER A 335 7.23 1.84 -8.07
C SER A 335 6.75 2.85 -9.08
N ALA A 336 6.05 3.90 -8.63
CA ALA A 336 5.60 4.95 -9.52
C ALA A 336 5.70 6.37 -8.95
N ILE A 337 6.09 7.31 -9.81
CA ILE A 337 6.00 8.76 -9.56
C ILE A 337 4.98 9.35 -10.52
N ILE A 338 4.09 10.18 -9.97
CA ILE A 338 3.09 10.93 -10.73
C ILE A 338 3.45 12.41 -10.66
N ARG A 339 3.63 13.05 -11.81
CA ARG A 339 3.75 14.51 -11.92
C ARG A 339 2.59 15.05 -12.72
N VAL A 340 1.86 16.01 -12.14
CA VAL A 340 0.88 16.81 -12.90
C VAL A 340 1.65 17.83 -13.74
N LEU A 341 1.50 17.73 -15.05
CA LEU A 341 2.17 18.57 -16.04
C LEU A 341 1.28 19.75 -16.50
N HIS A 342 -0.05 19.58 -16.42
CA HIS A 342 -1.04 20.61 -16.73
C HIS A 342 -2.33 20.30 -15.96
N GLY A 343 -3.06 21.33 -15.49
CA GLY A 343 -4.30 21.17 -14.73
C GLY A 343 -4.09 20.67 -13.29
N ARG A 344 -5.02 19.85 -12.77
CA ARG A 344 -5.04 19.36 -11.37
C ARG A 344 -5.84 18.06 -11.19
N ILE A 345 -5.31 17.11 -10.40
CA ILE A 345 -6.04 15.88 -10.01
C ILE A 345 -6.62 16.11 -8.62
N PHE A 346 -7.86 15.67 -8.41
CA PHE A 346 -8.54 15.70 -7.12
C PHE A 346 -8.94 14.29 -6.68
#